data_AF-A0A1Z4I994-F1
#
_entry.id   AF-A0A1Z4I994-F1
#
_cell.length_a   1.000
_cell.length_b   1.000
_cell.length_c   1.000
_cell.angle_alpha   90.00
_cell.angle_beta   90.00
_cell.angle_gamma   90.00
#
_symmetry.space_group_name_H-M   'P 1'
#
loop_
_entity.id
_entity.type
_entity.pdbx_description
1 polymer ?
#
loop_
_entity_poly.entity_id
_entity_poly.type
_entity_poly.pdbx_seq_one_letter_code
_entity_poly.pdbx_strand_id
1 'polypeptide(L)'
;MILHRSTKSGYLAAIIGSLIGAIALIFLGAYLGGLYAKYFMPNASLDGLLPPIFGSFIGWWVGEVLGCWLALHWLGYRKAKKTAIHLAMITPCGIITWLVFSIQVSTRIENYYPDFQRYLMPLSVSFTTIILAWLARFNTKPLSPRQNN
;
A
#
# COMPACT_ATOMS: atom_id res chain seq x y z
N MET A 1 -0.46 9.59 31.44
CA MET A 1 -1.22 10.58 30.63
C MET A 1 -2.03 9.84 29.58
N ILE A 2 -3.35 9.80 29.71
CA ILE A 2 -4.25 9.26 28.68
C ILE A 2 -4.68 10.46 27.83
N LEU A 3 -3.97 10.75 26.75
CA LEU A 3 -4.43 11.76 25.79
C LEU A 3 -5.78 11.30 25.23
N HIS A 4 -6.80 12.15 25.37
CA HIS A 4 -8.11 11.93 24.76
C HIS A 4 -7.92 11.86 23.24
N ARG A 5 -7.87 10.64 22.71
CA ARG A 5 -7.46 10.40 21.34
C ARG A 5 -8.66 10.37 20.42
N SER A 6 -8.83 11.46 19.67
CA SER A 6 -9.81 11.55 18.59
C SER A 6 -9.68 10.37 17.62
N THR A 7 -10.82 9.77 17.28
CA THR A 7 -10.93 8.69 16.28
C THR A 7 -10.42 9.13 14.91
N LYS A 8 -10.55 10.42 14.56
CA LYS A 8 -10.08 11.01 13.30
C LYS A 8 -8.55 10.94 13.17
N SER A 9 -7.81 11.10 14.28
CA SER A 9 -6.35 11.00 14.29
C SER A 9 -5.85 9.60 13.92
N GLY A 10 -6.62 8.55 14.24
CA GLY A 10 -6.24 7.17 13.93
C GLY A 10 -6.39 6.80 12.45
N TYR A 11 -7.29 7.46 11.73
CA TYR A 11 -7.42 7.28 10.27
C TYR A 11 -6.26 7.93 9.54
N LEU A 12 -5.95 9.18 9.88
CA LEU A 12 -4.83 9.90 9.29
C LEU A 12 -3.52 9.18 9.56
N ALA A 13 -3.30 8.70 10.78
CA ALA A 13 -2.11 7.92 11.11
C ALA A 13 -1.99 6.64 10.27
N ALA A 14 -3.09 5.89 10.10
CA ALA A 14 -3.09 4.69 9.27
C ALA A 14 -2.76 5.03 7.81
N ILE A 15 -3.38 6.07 7.25
CA ILE A 15 -3.17 6.50 5.86
C ILE A 15 -1.74 6.99 5.63
N ILE A 16 -1.25 7.91 6.46
CA ILE A 16 0.09 8.50 6.33
C ILE A 16 1.15 7.42 6.53
N GLY A 17 1.00 6.57 7.55
CA GLY A 17 1.91 5.46 7.79
C GLY A 17 1.96 4.49 6.61
N SER A 18 0.79 4.12 6.09
CA SER A 18 0.67 3.23 4.92
C SER A 18 1.34 3.83 3.68
N LEU A 19 1.08 5.10 3.38
CA LEU A 19 1.66 5.79 2.23
C LEU A 19 3.18 5.87 2.30
N ILE A 20 3.73 6.31 3.44
CA ILE A 20 5.18 6.44 3.62
C ILE A 20 5.84 5.05 3.51
N GLY A 21 5.26 4.05 4.18
CA GLY A 21 5.78 2.69 4.16
C GLY A 21 5.73 2.08 2.75
N ALA A 22 4.60 2.21 2.04
CA ALA A 22 4.44 1.73 0.67
C ALA A 22 5.48 2.36 -0.25
N ILE A 23 5.60 3.69 -0.27
CA ILE A 23 6.55 4.40 -1.12
C ILE A 23 7.98 3.94 -0.84
N ALA A 24 8.38 3.91 0.44
CA ALA A 24 9.74 3.52 0.82
C ALA A 24 10.09 2.09 0.37
N LEU A 25 9.18 1.14 0.59
CA LEU A 25 9.43 -0.27 0.29
C LEU A 25 9.17 -0.65 -1.17
N ILE A 26 8.38 0.11 -1.93
CA ILE A 26 8.27 -0.04 -3.40
C ILE A 26 9.65 0.15 -4.03
N PHE A 27 10.33 1.26 -3.72
CA PHE A 27 11.65 1.54 -4.30
C PHE A 27 12.69 0.52 -3.87
N LEU A 28 12.68 0.13 -2.59
CA LEU A 28 13.56 -0.91 -2.08
C LEU A 28 13.30 -2.26 -2.76
N GLY A 29 12.04 -2.64 -2.93
CA GLY A 29 11.64 -3.87 -3.61
C GLY A 29 12.04 -3.89 -5.08
N ALA A 30 11.84 -2.80 -5.79
CA ALA A 30 12.28 -2.63 -7.17
C ALA A 30 13.81 -2.78 -7.30
N TYR A 31 14.55 -2.16 -6.39
CA TYR A 31 16.01 -2.23 -6.35
C TYR A 31 16.51 -3.65 -6.09
N LEU A 32 15.95 -4.35 -5.10
CA LEU A 32 16.30 -5.73 -4.79
C LEU A 32 15.95 -6.68 -5.94
N GLY A 33 14.81 -6.49 -6.60
CA GLY A 33 14.44 -7.24 -7.80
C GLY A 33 15.40 -6.97 -8.97
N GLY A 34 15.85 -5.73 -9.15
CA GLY A 34 16.85 -5.37 -10.15
C GLY A 34 18.21 -6.04 -9.90
N LEU A 35 18.66 -6.08 -8.65
CA LEU A 35 19.86 -6.83 -8.28
C LEU A 35 19.69 -8.32 -8.56
N TYR A 36 18.54 -8.90 -8.19
CA TYR A 36 18.25 -10.31 -8.46
C TYR A 36 18.32 -10.63 -9.96
N ALA A 37 17.66 -9.84 -10.80
CA ALA A 37 17.70 -10.02 -12.26
C ALA A 37 19.14 -9.93 -12.80
N LYS A 38 19.92 -8.95 -12.32
CA LYS A 38 21.30 -8.75 -12.74
C LYS A 38 22.23 -9.93 -12.40
N TYR A 39 22.06 -10.53 -11.22
CA TYR A 39 22.96 -11.60 -10.76
C TYR A 39 22.51 -13.00 -11.20
N PHE A 40 21.21 -13.25 -11.25
CA PHE A 40 20.68 -14.60 -11.48
C PHE A 40 20.07 -14.80 -12.88
N MET A 41 19.75 -13.72 -13.61
CA MET A 41 19.13 -13.78 -14.94
C MET A 41 19.78 -12.82 -15.95
N PRO A 42 21.12 -12.84 -16.12
CA PRO A 42 21.84 -11.85 -16.93
C PRO A 42 21.50 -11.87 -18.42
N ASN A 43 21.01 -13.00 -18.95
CA ASN A 43 20.71 -13.18 -20.38
C ASN A 43 19.21 -13.12 -20.72
N ALA A 44 18.34 -12.90 -19.73
CA ALA A 44 16.90 -12.87 -19.95
C ALA A 44 16.44 -11.41 -20.12
N SER A 45 16.42 -10.93 -21.36
CA SER A 45 16.09 -9.55 -21.68
C SER A 45 14.67 -9.16 -21.27
N LEU A 46 13.69 -10.05 -21.47
CA LEU A 46 12.30 -9.82 -21.07
C LEU A 46 11.98 -10.37 -19.67
N ASP A 47 12.46 -11.57 -19.33
CA ASP A 47 12.17 -12.16 -18.00
C ASP A 47 12.91 -11.43 -16.87
N GLY A 48 14.02 -10.75 -17.17
CA GLY A 48 14.73 -9.91 -16.20
C GLY A 48 13.94 -8.69 -15.72
N LEU A 49 12.83 -8.34 -16.38
CA LEU A 49 11.93 -7.27 -15.95
C LEU A 49 10.92 -7.74 -14.89
N LEU A 50 10.63 -9.04 -14.81
CA LEU A 50 9.67 -9.58 -13.85
C LEU A 50 10.13 -9.40 -12.38
N PRO A 51 11.39 -9.71 -12.00
CA PRO A 51 11.82 -9.60 -10.61
C PRO A 51 11.70 -8.18 -10.01
N PRO A 52 12.10 -7.10 -10.70
CA PRO A 52 11.83 -5.73 -10.23
C PRO A 52 10.35 -5.42 -10.01
N ILE A 53 9.47 -5.90 -10.90
CA ILE A 53 8.02 -5.67 -10.82
C ILE A 53 7.44 -6.41 -9.60
N PHE A 54 7.75 -7.70 -9.45
CA PHE A 54 7.33 -8.48 -8.28
C PHE A 54 7.89 -7.93 -6.98
N GLY A 55 9.16 -7.51 -6.99
CA GLY A 55 9.80 -6.84 -5.87
C GLY A 55 9.04 -5.57 -5.46
N SER A 56 8.62 -4.76 -6.43
CA SER A 56 7.84 -3.55 -6.19
C SER A 56 6.47 -3.86 -5.56
N PHE A 57 5.77 -4.90 -6.03
CA PHE A 57 4.48 -5.31 -5.45
C PHE A 57 4.59 -5.84 -4.03
N ILE A 58 5.59 -6.68 -3.77
CA ILE A 58 5.87 -7.17 -2.41
C ILE A 58 6.27 -6.01 -1.51
N GLY A 59 7.11 -5.11 -2.03
CA GLY A 59 7.53 -3.88 -1.35
C GLY A 59 6.34 -2.99 -0.97
N TRP A 60 5.43 -2.74 -1.91
CA TRP A 60 4.19 -2.02 -1.64
C TRP A 60 3.41 -2.71 -0.52
N TRP A 61 3.11 -4.00 -0.69
CA TRP A 61 2.29 -4.74 0.27
C TRP A 61 2.86 -4.72 1.69
N VAL A 62 4.14 -5.09 1.83
CA VAL A 62 4.82 -5.13 3.11
C VAL A 62 4.95 -3.73 3.70
N GLY A 63 5.26 -2.73 2.88
CA GLY A 63 5.42 -1.35 3.32
C GLY A 63 4.14 -0.70 3.80
N GLU A 64 3.04 -0.91 3.08
CA GLU A 64 1.72 -0.44 3.48
C GLU A 64 1.32 -1.01 4.84
N VAL A 65 1.50 -2.32 5.02
CA VAL A 65 1.14 -3.02 6.27
C VAL A 65 2.04 -2.58 7.43
N LEU A 66 3.36 -2.59 7.24
CA LEU A 66 4.31 -2.22 8.29
C LEU A 66 4.20 -0.74 8.64
N GLY A 67 4.06 0.13 7.65
CA GLY A 67 3.90 1.57 7.85
C GLY A 67 2.63 1.91 8.63
N CYS A 68 1.50 1.27 8.28
CA CYS A 68 0.25 1.38 9.03
C CYS A 68 0.41 0.91 10.49
N TRP A 69 1.00 -0.28 10.67
CA TRP A 69 1.22 -0.85 11.98
C TRP A 69 2.10 0.05 12.84
N LEU A 70 3.24 0.49 12.32
CA LEU A 70 4.21 1.33 13.02
C LEU A 70 3.58 2.68 13.42
N ALA A 71 2.87 3.35 12.51
CA ALA A 71 2.22 4.62 12.80
C ALA A 71 1.15 4.49 13.89
N LEU A 72 0.32 3.44 13.83
CA LEU A 72 -0.70 3.18 14.84
C LEU A 72 -0.11 2.72 16.17
N HIS A 73 0.99 1.95 16.14
CA HIS A 73 1.68 1.43 17.32
C HIS A 73 2.43 2.54 18.06
N TRP A 74 3.17 3.38 17.34
CA TRP A 74 3.89 4.53 17.91
C TRP A 74 2.93 5.46 18.63
N LEU A 75 1.79 5.75 17.99
CA LEU A 75 0.76 6.49 18.67
C LEU A 75 0.30 5.68 19.90
N GLY A 76 0.00 4.39 19.78
CA GLY A 76 -0.45 3.58 20.92
C GLY A 76 -1.94 3.29 20.83
N TYR A 77 -2.41 3.05 19.61
CA TYR A 77 -3.77 2.56 19.38
C TYR A 77 -3.85 1.06 19.70
N ARG A 78 -4.72 0.69 20.65
CA ARG A 78 -4.93 -0.70 21.10
C ARG A 78 -5.19 -1.71 19.98
N LYS A 79 -5.81 -1.29 18.88
CA LYS A 79 -6.18 -2.14 17.73
C LYS A 79 -5.20 -2.08 16.55
N ALA A 80 -4.00 -1.51 16.72
CA ALA A 80 -2.99 -1.39 15.65
C ALA A 80 -2.73 -2.72 14.93
N LYS A 81 -2.49 -3.80 15.70
CA LYS A 81 -2.26 -5.15 15.16
C LYS A 81 -3.46 -5.67 14.35
N LYS A 82 -4.69 -5.48 14.84
CA LYS A 82 -5.90 -5.92 14.14
C LYS A 82 -6.08 -5.18 12.82
N THR A 83 -5.86 -3.86 12.81
CA THR A 83 -5.88 -3.03 11.59
C THR A 83 -4.83 -3.51 10.58
N ALA A 84 -3.59 -3.75 11.02
CA ALA A 84 -2.52 -4.21 10.15
C ALA A 84 -2.80 -5.60 9.55
N ILE A 85 -3.36 -6.53 10.34
CA ILE A 85 -3.77 -7.85 9.84
C ILE A 85 -4.87 -7.73 8.78
N HIS A 86 -5.89 -6.88 9.02
CA HIS A 86 -6.94 -6.64 8.02
C HIS A 86 -6.35 -6.03 6.75
N LEU A 87 -5.46 -5.05 6.90
CA LEU A 87 -4.77 -4.43 5.77
C LEU A 87 -3.98 -5.47 4.97
N ALA A 88 -3.22 -6.33 5.65
CA ALA A 88 -2.44 -7.40 5.01
C ALA A 88 -3.30 -8.37 4.20
N MET A 89 -4.54 -8.63 4.61
CA MET A 89 -5.47 -9.49 3.88
C MET A 89 -6.08 -8.80 2.65
N ILE A 90 -6.41 -7.51 2.75
CA ILE A 90 -7.08 -6.79 1.66
C ILE A 90 -6.10 -6.22 0.62
N THR A 91 -4.87 -5.89 1.02
CA THR A 91 -3.89 -5.24 0.14
C THR A 91 -3.56 -6.06 -1.11
N PRO A 92 -3.33 -7.39 -1.05
CA PRO A 92 -3.11 -8.18 -2.26
C PRO A 92 -4.27 -8.08 -3.26
N CYS A 93 -5.51 -8.18 -2.77
CA CYS A 93 -6.71 -8.01 -3.60
C CYS A 93 -6.79 -6.60 -4.18
N GLY A 94 -6.45 -5.58 -3.38
CA GLY A 94 -6.38 -4.19 -3.81
C GLY A 94 -5.34 -3.95 -4.90
N ILE A 95 -4.15 -4.52 -4.77
CA ILE A 95 -3.08 -4.46 -5.77
C ILE A 95 -3.51 -5.12 -7.07
N ILE A 96 -4.12 -6.31 -7.02
CA ILE A 96 -4.62 -7.01 -8.21
C ILE A 96 -5.72 -6.17 -8.90
N THR A 97 -6.67 -5.65 -8.13
CA THR A 97 -7.75 -4.81 -8.65
C THR A 97 -7.19 -3.54 -9.30
N TRP A 98 -6.22 -2.89 -8.63
CA TRP A 98 -5.52 -1.73 -9.17
C TRP A 98 -4.75 -2.06 -10.44
N LEU A 99 -4.09 -3.21 -10.52
CA LEU A 99 -3.34 -3.63 -11.70
C LEU A 99 -4.27 -3.82 -12.91
N VAL A 100 -5.36 -4.57 -12.73
CA VAL A 100 -6.37 -4.79 -13.79
C VAL A 100 -6.97 -3.46 -14.24
N PHE A 101 -7.33 -2.60 -13.30
CA PHE A 101 -7.87 -1.27 -13.61
C PHE A 101 -6.86 -0.41 -14.35
N SER A 102 -5.61 -0.37 -13.88
CA SER A 102 -4.53 0.41 -14.49
C SER A 102 -4.27 -0.03 -15.94
N ILE A 103 -4.26 -1.34 -16.23
CA ILE A 103 -4.08 -1.85 -17.60
C ILE A 103 -5.23 -1.37 -18.51
N GLN A 104 -6.48 -1.47 -18.05
CA GLN A 104 -7.66 -1.05 -18.80
C GLN A 104 -7.69 0.46 -19.05
N VAL A 105 -7.21 1.25 -18.09
CA VAL A 105 -7.15 2.70 -18.21
C VAL A 105 -5.97 3.14 -19.09
N SER A 106 -4.79 2.55 -18.91
CA SER A 106 -3.60 2.86 -19.72
C SER A 106 -3.84 2.60 -21.20
N THR A 107 -4.42 1.45 -21.56
CA THR A 107 -4.75 1.12 -22.96
C THR A 107 -5.70 2.13 -23.61
N ARG A 108 -6.56 2.78 -22.83
CA ARG A 108 -7.46 3.83 -23.33
C ARG A 108 -6.79 5.20 -23.38
N ILE A 109 -6.01 5.56 -22.37
CA ILE A 109 -5.40 6.89 -22.23
C ILE A 109 -4.19 7.08 -23.14
N GLU A 110 -3.38 6.04 -23.37
CA GLU A 110 -2.16 6.10 -24.20
C GLU A 110 -2.46 6.62 -25.62
N ASN A 111 -3.65 6.30 -26.15
CA ASN A 111 -4.11 6.77 -27.46
C ASN A 111 -4.40 8.28 -27.53
N TYR A 112 -4.61 8.95 -26.39
CA TYR A 112 -5.01 10.35 -26.33
C TYR A 112 -3.96 11.25 -25.64
N TYR A 113 -3.27 10.76 -24.60
CA TYR A 113 -2.37 11.55 -23.75
C TYR A 113 -1.19 10.71 -23.22
N PRO A 114 -0.15 10.45 -24.04
CA PRO A 114 0.98 9.59 -23.65
C PRO A 114 1.80 10.16 -22.47
N ASP A 115 1.96 11.49 -22.40
CA ASP A 115 2.73 12.13 -21.32
C ASP A 115 2.01 12.08 -19.96
N PHE A 116 0.69 11.97 -19.95
CA PHE A 116 -0.11 11.94 -18.73
C PHE A 116 0.05 10.63 -17.96
N GLN A 117 0.38 9.54 -18.66
CA GLN A 117 0.54 8.20 -18.08
C GLN A 117 1.64 8.15 -17.01
N ARG A 118 2.71 8.95 -17.16
CA ARG A 118 3.83 9.02 -16.21
C ARG A 118 3.40 9.52 -14.83
N TYR A 119 2.39 10.39 -14.77
CA TYR A 119 1.85 10.93 -13.51
C TYR A 119 0.72 10.07 -12.96
N LEU A 120 -0.04 9.40 -13.82
CA LEU A 120 -1.22 8.63 -13.44
C LEU A 120 -0.87 7.42 -12.56
N MET A 121 0.24 6.76 -12.87
CA MET A 121 0.66 5.55 -12.16
C MET A 121 0.99 5.81 -10.68
N PRO A 122 1.88 6.74 -10.30
CA PRO A 122 2.17 7.01 -8.89
C PRO A 122 0.97 7.60 -8.13
N LEU A 123 0.15 8.41 -8.79
CA LEU A 123 -1.09 8.94 -8.19
C LEU A 123 -2.07 7.81 -7.86
N SER A 124 -2.31 6.91 -8.80
CA SER A 124 -3.27 5.82 -8.60
C SER A 124 -2.81 4.83 -7.53
N VAL A 125 -1.52 4.51 -7.43
CA VAL A 125 -0.96 3.71 -6.32
C VAL A 125 -1.22 4.40 -4.96
N SER A 126 -0.98 5.71 -4.90
CA SER A 126 -1.22 6.51 -3.69
C SER A 126 -2.70 6.48 -3.29
N PHE A 127 -3.61 6.67 -4.24
CA PHE A 127 -5.06 6.58 -4.00
C PHE A 127 -5.48 5.20 -3.51
N THR A 128 -5.00 4.12 -4.14
CA THR A 128 -5.28 2.76 -3.71
C THR A 128 -4.83 2.53 -2.27
N THR A 129 -3.60 2.93 -1.94
CA THR A 129 -3.04 2.82 -0.59
C THR A 129 -3.88 3.59 0.45
N ILE A 130 -4.33 4.80 0.12
CA ILE A 130 -5.22 5.60 0.99
C ILE A 130 -6.54 4.86 1.25
N ILE A 131 -7.17 4.35 0.19
CA ILE A 131 -8.47 3.66 0.27
C ILE A 131 -8.35 2.39 1.11
N LEU A 132 -7.32 1.57 0.87
CA LEU A 132 -7.08 0.33 1.62
C LEU A 132 -6.82 0.60 3.10
N ALA A 133 -5.93 1.54 3.42
CA ALA A 133 -5.65 1.94 4.80
C ALA A 133 -6.92 2.44 5.51
N TRP A 134 -7.74 3.24 4.81
CA TRP A 134 -9.01 3.73 5.34
C TRP A 134 -10.01 2.59 5.59
N LEU A 135 -10.18 1.67 4.63
CA LEU A 135 -11.07 0.51 4.73
C LEU A 135 -10.64 -0.42 5.87
N ALA A 136 -9.35 -0.77 5.96
CA ALA A 136 -8.82 -1.59 7.03
C ALA A 136 -9.10 -0.97 8.40
N ARG A 137 -8.95 0.36 8.52
CA ARG A 137 -9.25 1.06 9.77
C ARG A 137 -10.74 1.13 10.06
N PHE A 138 -11.57 1.33 9.05
CA PHE A 138 -13.03 1.31 9.15
C PHE A 138 -13.55 0.00 9.74
N ASN A 139 -13.09 -1.12 9.20
CA ASN A 139 -13.50 -2.46 9.64
C ASN A 139 -12.93 -2.84 11.02
N THR A 140 -11.92 -2.11 11.52
CA THR A 140 -11.26 -2.43 12.80
C THR A 140 -11.46 -1.37 13.88
N LYS A 141 -12.37 -0.40 13.67
CA LYS A 141 -12.79 0.59 14.68
C LYS A 141 -13.13 -0.09 16.03
N PRO A 142 -12.86 0.56 17.17
CA PRO A 142 -13.49 0.15 18.43
C PRO A 142 -15.02 0.28 18.29
N LEU A 143 -15.76 -0.75 18.73
CA LEU A 143 -17.21 -0.65 18.91
C LEU A 143 -17.46 0.50 19.88
N SER A 144 -18.52 1.28 19.63
CA SER A 144 -18.94 2.34 20.54
C SER A 144 -19.14 1.76 21.94
N PRO A 145 -18.73 2.44 23.03
CA PRO A 145 -18.99 1.99 24.41
C PRO A 145 -20.47 1.76 24.73
N ARG A 146 -21.39 2.20 23.87
CA ARG A 146 -22.84 2.18 24.06
C ARG A 146 -23.54 0.86 23.69
N GLN A 147 -22.82 -0.20 23.29
CA GLN A 147 -23.41 -1.50 22.94
C GLN A 147 -23.22 -2.59 24.01
N ASN A 148 -22.76 -2.23 25.21
CA ASN A 148 -22.53 -3.18 26.31
C ASN A 148 -23.48 -2.99 27.52
N ASN A 149 -24.59 -2.26 27.38
CA ASN A 149 -25.66 -2.19 28.38
C ASN A 149 -27.01 -2.49 27.72
#